data_AF-A0AAW1AIZ4-F1
#
_entry.id   AF-A0AAW1AIZ4-F1
#
_cell.length_a   1.000
_cell.length_b   1.000
_cell.length_c   1.000
_cell.angle_alpha   90.00
_cell.angle_beta   90.00
_cell.angle_gamma   90.00
#
_symmetry.space_group_name_H-M   'P 1'
#
loop_
_entity.id
_entity.type
_entity.pdbx_description
1 polymer ?
#
loop_
_entity_poly.entity_id
_entity_poly.type
_entity_poly.pdbx_seq_one_letter_code
_entity_poly.pdbx_strand_id
1 'polypeptide(L)'
;MKWYLMIFICMLSASVVRASTVIEFARMIDINIKDVRQCVYQSNLTDKDMMKLDTAFRNGNVSVESLDEFQLNLGCFIVCILDKAHLMENSDILLDTLIETAERNDFHVDDATKQKLNECFELATEQDDQCKRGYVFAFCFIKQIQ
;
A
#
# COMPACT_ATOMS: atom_id res chain seq x y z
N MET A 1 24.04 9.54 -34.08
CA MET A 1 23.77 10.22 -32.79
C MET A 1 22.29 10.27 -32.38
N LYS A 2 21.31 10.32 -33.29
CA LYS A 2 19.88 10.46 -32.93
C LYS A 2 19.22 9.20 -32.34
N TRP A 3 19.65 7.99 -32.73
CA TRP A 3 19.06 6.73 -32.25
C TRP A 3 19.37 6.43 -30.78
N TYR A 4 20.56 6.82 -30.30
CA TYR A 4 20.98 6.58 -28.92
C TYR A 4 20.20 7.45 -27.94
N LEU A 5 19.87 8.69 -28.34
CA LEU A 5 19.02 9.60 -27.58
C LEU A 5 17.58 9.08 -27.46
N MET A 6 17.04 8.47 -28.53
CA MET A 6 15.71 7.87 -28.50
C MET A 6 15.65 6.65 -27.55
N ILE A 7 16.68 5.80 -27.56
CA ILE A 7 16.80 4.68 -26.62
C ILE A 7 16.94 5.19 -25.17
N PHE A 8 17.71 6.26 -24.96
CA PHE A 8 17.87 6.87 -23.63
C PHE A 8 16.56 7.44 -23.09
N ILE A 9 15.76 8.10 -23.94
CA ILE A 9 14.43 8.64 -23.59
C ILE A 9 13.42 7.51 -23.32
N CYS A 10 13.46 6.41 -24.08
CA CYS A 10 12.61 5.24 -23.83
C CYS A 10 13.00 4.51 -22.53
N MET A 11 14.28 4.43 -22.19
CA MET A 11 14.72 3.84 -20.92
C MET A 11 14.38 4.73 -19.72
N LEU A 12 14.45 6.05 -19.87
CA LEU A 12 14.06 7.00 -18.82
C LEU A 12 12.54 7.04 -18.60
N SER A 13 11.71 6.80 -19.61
CA SER A 13 10.25 6.72 -19.43
C SER A 13 9.80 5.41 -18.79
N ALA A 14 10.50 4.30 -19.04
CA ALA A 14 10.22 3.01 -18.38
C ALA A 14 10.52 3.01 -16.87
N SER A 15 11.50 3.82 -16.41
CA SER A 15 11.83 3.95 -14.99
C SER A 15 10.90 4.88 -14.21
N VAL A 16 10.14 5.76 -14.87
CA VAL A 16 9.21 6.70 -14.22
C VAL A 16 7.93 6.01 -13.73
N VAL A 17 7.50 4.92 -14.39
CA VAL A 17 6.23 4.23 -14.08
C VAL A 17 6.25 3.44 -12.75
N ARG A 18 7.42 3.08 -12.23
CA ARG A 18 7.54 2.30 -10.97
C ARG A 18 7.54 3.15 -9.70
N ALA A 19 7.85 4.44 -9.81
CA ALA A 19 7.90 5.34 -8.66
C ALA A 19 6.56 6.02 -8.38
N SER A 20 5.65 6.07 -9.35
CA SER A 20 4.39 6.81 -9.25
C SER A 20 3.44 6.26 -8.19
N THR A 21 3.24 4.94 -8.10
CA THR A 21 2.21 4.36 -7.21
C THR A 21 2.53 4.51 -5.72
N VAL A 22 3.80 4.30 -5.34
CA VAL A 22 4.24 4.47 -3.95
C VAL A 22 4.27 5.95 -3.56
N ILE A 23 4.66 6.83 -4.49
CA ILE A 23 4.65 8.29 -4.26
C ILE A 23 3.22 8.82 -4.18
N GLU A 24 2.30 8.32 -5.00
CA GLU A 24 0.88 8.70 -4.96
C GLU A 24 0.21 8.20 -3.69
N PHE A 25 0.44 6.95 -3.29
CA PHE A 25 -0.05 6.45 -2.00
C PHE A 25 0.55 7.24 -0.83
N ALA A 26 1.85 7.53 -0.85
CA ALA A 26 2.49 8.31 0.20
C ALA A 26 1.94 9.75 0.28
N ARG A 27 1.61 10.37 -0.86
CA ARG A 27 0.92 11.67 -0.92
C ARG A 27 -0.51 11.58 -0.41
N MET A 28 -1.23 10.51 -0.74
CA MET A 28 -2.61 10.31 -0.30
C MET A 28 -2.73 10.30 1.22
N ILE A 29 -1.78 9.64 1.91
CA ILE A 29 -1.81 9.48 3.38
C ILE A 29 -0.84 10.40 4.13
N ASP A 30 -0.26 11.39 3.46
CA ASP A 30 0.70 12.36 4.02
C ASP A 30 1.87 11.74 4.80
N ILE A 31 2.45 10.65 4.30
CA ILE A 31 3.61 9.99 4.93
C ILE A 31 4.92 10.39 4.26
N ASN A 32 5.95 10.62 5.08
CA ASN A 32 7.29 10.94 4.59
C ASN A 32 8.06 9.68 4.16
N ILE A 33 8.88 9.78 3.12
CA ILE A 33 9.78 8.72 2.66
C ILE A 33 10.72 8.18 3.75
N LYS A 34 11.05 9.00 4.77
CA LYS A 34 11.83 8.55 5.93
C LYS A 34 11.07 7.50 6.76
N ASP A 35 9.79 7.74 7.00
CA ASP A 35 8.92 6.83 7.74
C ASP A 35 8.67 5.56 6.94
N VAL A 36 8.45 5.68 5.62
CA VAL A 36 8.37 4.52 4.71
C VAL A 36 9.60 3.63 4.85
N ARG A 37 10.80 4.22 4.80
CA ARG A 37 12.06 3.48 4.95
C ARG A 37 12.17 2.82 6.32
N GLN A 38 11.77 3.52 7.39
CA GLN A 38 11.76 2.95 8.73
C GLN A 38 10.83 1.74 8.80
N CYS A 39 9.64 1.81 8.20
CA CYS A 39 8.69 0.71 8.16
C CYS A 39 9.21 -0.52 7.41
N VAL A 40 9.97 -0.34 6.32
CA VAL A 40 10.64 -1.46 5.64
C VAL A 40 11.56 -2.21 6.61
N TYR A 41 12.41 -1.48 7.33
CA TYR A 41 13.35 -2.09 8.28
C TYR A 41 12.65 -2.75 9.48
N GLN A 42 11.58 -2.14 9.99
CA GLN A 42 10.83 -2.66 11.14
C GLN A 42 9.99 -3.90 10.81
N SER A 43 9.64 -4.08 9.54
CA SER A 43 8.76 -5.18 9.10
C SER A 43 9.52 -6.39 8.57
N ASN A 44 10.83 -6.48 8.83
CA ASN A 44 11.72 -7.53 8.33
C ASN A 44 11.70 -7.72 6.80
N LEU A 45 11.31 -6.69 6.05
CA LEU A 45 11.34 -6.71 4.59
C LEU A 45 12.72 -6.34 4.08
N THR A 46 13.22 -7.08 3.09
CA THR A 46 14.46 -6.74 2.40
C THR A 46 14.20 -5.85 1.18
N ASP A 47 15.25 -5.23 0.64
CA ASP A 47 15.16 -4.52 -0.65
C ASP A 47 14.66 -5.42 -1.79
N LYS A 48 14.93 -6.73 -1.72
CA LYS A 48 14.43 -7.71 -2.69
C LYS A 48 12.92 -7.95 -2.52
N ASP A 49 12.43 -7.88 -1.29
CA ASP A 49 11.01 -8.04 -0.98
C ASP A 49 10.21 -6.80 -1.44
N MET A 50 10.82 -5.61 -1.42
CA MET A 50 10.26 -4.41 -2.06
C MET A 50 10.02 -4.59 -3.57
N MET A 51 10.88 -5.33 -4.27
CA MET A 51 10.68 -5.62 -5.69
C MET A 51 9.53 -6.62 -5.92
N LYS A 52 9.32 -7.55 -4.99
CA LYS A 52 8.16 -8.47 -5.02
C LYS A 52 6.86 -7.75 -4.74
N LEU A 53 6.88 -6.74 -3.87
CA LEU A 53 5.75 -5.88 -3.53
C LEU A 53 5.15 -5.17 -4.76
N ASP A 54 6.00 -4.57 -5.60
CA ASP A 54 5.58 -3.97 -6.88
C ASP A 54 4.88 -5.02 -7.78
N THR A 55 5.35 -6.26 -7.73
CA THR A 55 4.76 -7.36 -8.50
C THR A 55 3.45 -7.88 -7.88
N ALA A 56 3.36 -7.97 -6.55
CA ALA A 56 2.19 -8.44 -5.82
C ALA A 56 1.01 -7.47 -5.98
N PHE A 57 1.26 -6.17 -5.87
CA PHE A 57 0.26 -5.14 -6.12
C PHE A 57 -0.26 -5.12 -7.56
N ARG A 58 0.52 -5.64 -8.52
CA ARG A 58 0.10 -5.72 -9.93
C ARG A 58 -0.73 -6.96 -10.23
N ASN A 59 -0.46 -8.07 -9.57
CA ASN A 59 -1.03 -9.37 -9.96
C ASN A 59 -2.27 -9.78 -9.14
N GLY A 60 -2.61 -9.07 -8.06
CA GLY A 60 -3.93 -9.16 -7.40
C GLY A 60 -4.33 -10.54 -6.86
N ASN A 61 -3.39 -11.48 -6.68
CA ASN A 61 -3.73 -12.88 -6.41
C ASN A 61 -3.08 -13.40 -5.12
N VAL A 62 -3.88 -13.59 -4.05
CA VAL A 62 -3.54 -14.35 -2.85
C VAL A 62 -4.83 -14.88 -2.18
N SER A 63 -4.81 -16.16 -1.81
CA SER A 63 -5.78 -16.82 -0.93
C SER A 63 -5.33 -16.70 0.53
N VAL A 64 -6.25 -16.32 1.42
CA VAL A 64 -6.00 -16.00 2.84
C VAL A 64 -5.74 -17.23 3.72
N GLU A 65 -5.98 -18.45 3.24
CA GLU A 65 -5.95 -19.67 4.07
C GLU A 65 -4.57 -20.03 4.65
N SER A 66 -3.48 -19.44 4.15
CA SER A 66 -2.19 -19.44 4.85
C SER A 66 -1.30 -18.31 4.34
N LEU A 67 -1.21 -17.21 5.10
CA LEU A 67 -0.25 -16.16 4.78
C LEU A 67 1.17 -16.69 4.94
N ASP A 68 1.98 -16.58 3.89
CA ASP A 68 3.41 -16.85 4.02
C ASP A 68 4.12 -15.74 4.82
N GLU A 69 5.35 -16.00 5.23
CA GLU A 69 6.14 -15.05 6.02
C GLU A 69 6.30 -13.70 5.32
N PHE A 70 6.40 -13.69 3.98
CA PHE A 70 6.51 -12.46 3.21
C PHE A 70 5.20 -11.66 3.24
N GLN A 71 4.05 -12.31 3.13
CA GLN A 71 2.74 -11.68 3.20
C GLN A 71 2.46 -11.13 4.61
N LEU A 72 2.88 -11.84 5.65
CA LEU A 72 2.76 -11.35 7.02
C LEU A 72 3.65 -10.12 7.25
N ASN A 73 4.91 -10.16 6.80
CA ASN A 73 5.84 -9.02 6.84
C ASN A 73 5.31 -7.83 6.04
N LEU A 74 4.66 -8.07 4.90
CA LEU A 74 3.95 -7.04 4.13
C LEU A 74 2.79 -6.44 4.94
N GLY A 75 2.01 -7.29 5.62
CA GLY A 75 0.98 -6.84 6.55
C GLY A 75 1.51 -5.92 7.63
N CYS A 76 2.61 -6.29 8.27
CA CYS A 76 3.29 -5.45 9.28
C CYS A 76 3.79 -4.12 8.68
N PHE A 77 4.25 -4.15 7.44
CA PHE A 77 4.66 -2.94 6.72
C PHE A 77 3.48 -1.98 6.53
N ILE A 78 2.33 -2.48 6.06
CA ILE A 78 1.11 -1.66 5.91
C ILE A 78 0.68 -1.07 7.25
N VAL A 79 0.67 -1.87 8.31
CA VAL A 79 0.37 -1.41 9.67
C VAL A 79 1.29 -0.27 10.09
N CYS A 80 2.60 -0.44 9.92
CA CYS A 80 3.56 0.60 10.27
C CYS A 80 3.32 1.90 9.49
N ILE A 81 2.99 1.80 8.19
CA ILE A 81 2.69 2.96 7.36
C ILE A 81 1.44 3.69 7.87
N LEU A 82 0.37 2.95 8.17
CA LEU A 82 -0.87 3.54 8.70
C LEU A 82 -0.65 4.19 10.07
N ASP A 83 0.11 3.55 10.96
CA ASP A 83 0.47 4.09 12.28
C ASP A 83 1.28 5.40 12.15
N LYS A 84 2.30 5.41 11.27
CA LYS A 84 3.11 6.61 10.99
C LYS A 84 2.32 7.75 10.34
N ALA A 85 1.27 7.42 9.59
CA ALA A 85 0.34 8.38 9.03
C ALA A 85 -0.75 8.83 10.03
N HIS A 86 -0.71 8.38 11.28
CA HIS A 86 -1.74 8.63 12.30
C HIS A 86 -3.13 8.13 11.91
N LEU A 87 -3.18 7.03 11.15
CA LEU A 87 -4.40 6.35 10.68
C LEU A 87 -4.69 5.09 11.50
N MET A 88 -4.09 4.96 12.67
CA MET A 88 -4.35 3.87 13.61
C MET A 88 -4.55 4.40 15.03
N GLU A 89 -5.43 3.74 15.78
CA GLU A 89 -5.63 3.94 17.22
C GLU A 89 -5.89 2.59 17.88
N ASN A 90 -5.23 2.30 19.01
CA ASN A 90 -5.39 1.03 19.75
C ASN A 90 -5.27 -0.24 18.87
N SER A 91 -4.38 -0.22 17.87
CA SER A 91 -4.19 -1.29 16.87
C SER A 91 -5.32 -1.46 15.83
N ASP A 92 -6.30 -0.56 15.82
CA ASP A 92 -7.38 -0.52 14.82
C ASP A 92 -7.11 0.55 13.76
N ILE A 93 -7.60 0.31 12.54
CA ILE A 93 -7.50 1.26 11.41
C ILE A 93 -8.59 2.32 11.55
N LEU A 94 -8.22 3.59 11.43
CA LEU A 94 -9.16 4.70 11.43
C LEU A 94 -9.66 4.96 10.00
N LEU A 95 -10.66 4.20 9.54
CA LEU A 95 -11.14 4.25 8.16
C LEU A 95 -11.65 5.64 7.76
N ASP A 96 -12.44 6.28 8.62
CA ASP A 96 -12.97 7.62 8.36
C ASP A 96 -11.84 8.65 8.23
N THR A 97 -10.84 8.58 9.12
CA THR A 97 -9.66 9.45 9.07
C THR A 97 -8.83 9.19 7.81
N LEU A 98 -8.72 7.95 7.35
CA LEU A 98 -8.05 7.62 6.08
C LEU A 98 -8.77 8.28 4.90
N ILE A 99 -10.10 8.20 4.86
CA ILE A 99 -10.92 8.82 3.81
C ILE A 99 -10.78 10.35 3.85
N GLU A 100 -10.93 10.97 5.02
CA GLU A 100 -10.77 12.42 5.20
C GLU A 100 -9.37 12.90 4.81
N THR A 101 -8.33 12.11 5.12
CA THR A 101 -6.94 12.42 4.77
C THR A 101 -6.74 12.37 3.26
N ALA A 102 -7.29 11.35 2.59
CA ALA A 102 -7.26 11.24 1.14
C ALA A 102 -7.97 12.43 0.47
N GLU A 103 -9.18 12.77 0.90
CA GLU A 103 -9.95 13.89 0.36
C GLU A 103 -9.22 15.23 0.57
N ARG A 104 -8.57 15.42 1.72
CA ARG A 104 -7.74 16.61 2.01
C ARG A 104 -6.52 16.73 1.11
N ASN A 105 -5.98 15.61 0.65
CA ASN A 105 -4.82 15.53 -0.22
C ASN A 105 -5.19 15.47 -1.71
N ASP A 106 -6.37 15.98 -2.08
CA ASP A 106 -6.91 16.04 -3.44
C ASP A 106 -7.17 14.66 -4.09
N PHE A 107 -7.31 13.60 -3.30
CA PHE A 107 -7.79 12.29 -3.76
C PHE A 107 -9.28 12.17 -3.50
N HIS A 108 -10.09 12.41 -4.54
CA HIS A 108 -11.53 12.25 -4.44
C HIS A 108 -11.91 10.78 -4.26
N VAL A 109 -12.58 10.47 -3.15
CA VAL A 109 -13.10 9.14 -2.85
C VAL A 109 -14.61 9.15 -3.12
N ASP A 110 -15.04 8.54 -4.22
CA ASP A 110 -16.47 8.42 -4.53
C ASP A 110 -17.17 7.40 -3.63
N ASP A 111 -18.52 7.42 -3.62
CA ASP A 111 -19.32 6.55 -2.76
C ASP A 111 -19.05 5.06 -3.01
N ALA A 112 -18.75 4.68 -4.27
CA ALA A 112 -18.41 3.31 -4.62
C ALA A 112 -17.06 2.89 -4.00
N THR A 113 -16.08 3.79 -3.99
CA THR A 113 -14.78 3.56 -3.36
C THR A 113 -14.89 3.54 -1.84
N LYS A 114 -15.75 4.39 -1.24
CA LYS A 114 -16.05 4.35 0.20
C LYS A 114 -16.67 3.01 0.61
N GLN A 115 -17.63 2.51 -0.17
CA GLN A 115 -18.23 1.20 0.07
C GLN A 115 -17.18 0.09 0.02
N LYS A 116 -16.33 0.08 -1.00
CA LYS A 116 -15.22 -0.87 -1.15
C LYS A 116 -14.25 -0.85 0.03
N LEU A 117 -13.85 0.35 0.47
CA LEU A 117 -13.02 0.54 1.66
C LEU A 117 -13.69 -0.02 2.92
N ASN A 118 -15.00 0.20 3.09
CA ASN A 118 -15.74 -0.33 4.24
C ASN A 118 -15.82 -1.87 4.24
N GLU A 119 -16.12 -2.49 3.10
CA GLU A 119 -16.14 -3.96 2.97
C GLU A 119 -14.78 -4.57 3.32
N CYS A 120 -13.69 -3.95 2.85
CA CYS A 120 -12.34 -4.40 3.15
C CYS A 120 -11.93 -4.15 4.60
N PHE A 121 -12.40 -3.06 5.21
CA PHE A 121 -12.21 -2.79 6.62
C PHE A 121 -12.91 -3.83 7.50
N GLU A 122 -14.18 -4.13 7.22
CA GLU A 122 -14.94 -5.16 7.94
C GLU A 122 -14.23 -6.51 7.88
N LEU A 123 -13.79 -6.94 6.69
CA LEU A 123 -13.03 -8.18 6.52
C LEU A 123 -11.71 -8.19 7.32
N ALA A 124 -11.03 -7.05 7.38
CA ALA A 124 -9.79 -6.93 8.12
C ALA A 124 -10.01 -7.00 9.64
N THR A 125 -11.14 -6.48 10.14
CA THR A 125 -11.46 -6.49 11.58
C THR A 125 -11.70 -7.90 12.15
N GLU A 126 -12.00 -8.88 11.29
CA GLU A 126 -12.10 -10.29 11.67
C GLU A 126 -10.75 -10.93 12.04
N GLN A 127 -9.64 -10.24 11.78
CA GLN A 127 -8.29 -10.73 12.05
C GLN A 127 -7.78 -10.27 13.42
N ASP A 128 -7.40 -11.24 14.28
CA ASP A 128 -6.81 -10.97 15.60
C ASP A 128 -5.38 -10.40 15.50
N ASP A 129 -4.62 -10.81 14.49
CA ASP A 129 -3.24 -10.35 14.29
C ASP A 129 -3.21 -9.04 13.50
N GLN A 130 -2.54 -8.03 14.04
CA GLN A 130 -2.48 -6.70 13.46
C GLN A 130 -1.83 -6.70 12.07
N CYS A 131 -0.79 -7.50 11.86
CA CYS A 131 -0.14 -7.61 10.55
C CYS A 131 -1.07 -8.29 9.54
N LYS A 132 -1.76 -9.37 9.92
CA LYS A 132 -2.78 -9.99 9.06
C LYS A 132 -3.89 -9.02 8.69
N ARG A 133 -4.36 -8.22 9.66
CA ARG A 133 -5.34 -7.16 9.44
C ARG A 133 -4.87 -6.16 8.39
N GLY A 134 -3.64 -5.64 8.52
CA GLY A 134 -3.05 -4.73 7.54
C GLY A 134 -2.94 -5.34 6.15
N TYR A 135 -2.53 -6.61 6.07
CA TYR A 135 -2.46 -7.34 4.80
C TYR A 135 -3.83 -7.50 4.16
N VAL A 136 -4.81 -8.01 4.90
CA VAL A 136 -6.18 -8.27 4.42
C VAL A 136 -6.83 -6.97 3.95
N PHE A 137 -6.71 -5.89 4.71
CA PHE A 137 -7.24 -4.59 4.35
C PHE A 137 -6.68 -4.09 3.01
N ALA A 138 -5.35 -3.98 2.90
CA ALA A 138 -4.70 -3.46 1.71
C ALA A 138 -4.97 -4.32 0.48
N PHE A 139 -4.86 -5.65 0.63
CA PHE A 139 -5.03 -6.57 -0.48
C PHE A 139 -6.47 -6.64 -0.97
N CYS A 140 -7.46 -6.65 -0.05
CA CYS A 140 -8.86 -6.55 -0.40
C CYS A 140 -9.13 -5.30 -1.24
N PHE A 141 -8.64 -4.14 -0.79
CA PHE A 141 -8.89 -2.88 -1.48
C PHE A 141 -8.27 -2.89 -2.89
N ILE A 142 -7.03 -3.35 -3.02
CA ILE A 142 -6.33 -3.46 -4.31
C ILE A 142 -7.09 -4.37 -5.28
N LYS A 143 -7.61 -5.50 -4.81
CA LYS A 143 -8.41 -6.41 -5.63
C LYS A 143 -9.73 -5.79 -6.10
N GLN A 144 -10.32 -4.88 -5.32
CA GLN A 144 -11.58 -4.24 -5.67
C GLN A 144 -11.41 -3.02 -6.60
N ILE A 145 -10.21 -2.45 -6.72
CA ILE A 145 -9.89 -1.31 -7.61
C ILE A 145 -9.19 -1.71 -8.92
N GLN A 146 -8.70 -2.96 -9.02
CA GLN A 146 -8.23 -3.58 -10.26
C GLN A 146 -9.38 -4.12 -11.10
#